data_AF-R6IIR8-F1
#
_entry.id   AF-R6IIR8-F1
#
_cell.length_a   1.000
_cell.length_b   1.000
_cell.length_c   1.000
_cell.angle_alpha   90.00
_cell.angle_beta   90.00
_cell.angle_gamma   90.00
#
_symmetry.space_group_name_H-M   'P 1'
#
loop_
_entity.id
_entity.type
_entity.pdbx_description
1 polymer ?
#
loop_
_entity_poly.entity_id
_entity_poly.type
_entity_poly.pdbx_seq_one_letter_code
_entity_poly.pdbx_strand_id
1 'polypeptide(L)'
;MLVCSVFVLSGLNVAFAYDNSNHPVRIIASRYRTMPYEVSITPYEVGLYALDDLDNTDHRKDVKAFLEWYLKRINNNDKNGMSGTIYDVILYGDKEKVLPQYDSIDGYSGLFLVLLNKYCEQTGDISLIKKYWQQIEDMAYTISYLQQVDGLTIAMPDYPVKYLMDNCEAYGGINSFLYLAQKADKKINYEYYQNIADNIKNAIFNVLLNTSTGDFSWSDEADGRISNWGIFYPDSYAQIFLIYYDVLDEYGKSVIWDKFLERYPSVTWKNLPSEQAVFCRLVKKKMGMDAK
;
A
#
# COMPACT_ATOMS: atom_id res chain seq x y z
N MET A 1 32.58 47.53 -15.29
CA MET A 1 32.70 46.42 -14.32
C MET A 1 31.32 46.05 -13.84
N LEU A 2 30.95 44.79 -14.00
CA LEU A 2 29.79 44.11 -13.39
C LEU A 2 29.72 44.37 -11.89
N VAL A 3 28.52 44.55 -11.33
CA VAL A 3 28.03 43.71 -10.21
C VAL A 3 26.50 43.59 -10.32
N CYS A 4 26.05 42.34 -10.21
CA CYS A 4 24.72 41.79 -10.39
C CYS A 4 23.63 42.41 -9.49
N SER A 5 22.49 42.73 -10.10
CA SER A 5 21.19 42.81 -9.47
C SER A 5 20.55 41.41 -9.46
N VAL A 6 20.73 40.68 -8.36
CA VAL A 6 19.96 39.48 -8.01
C VAL A 6 19.77 39.50 -6.49
N PHE A 7 18.66 38.93 -6.01
CA PHE A 7 18.21 38.83 -4.63
C PHE A 7 17.30 39.96 -4.14
N VAL A 8 15.99 39.82 -4.40
CA VAL A 8 15.00 39.43 -3.36
C VAL A 8 13.79 38.79 -4.07
N LEU A 9 13.81 37.47 -4.27
CA LEU A 9 12.61 36.71 -4.69
C LEU A 9 12.63 35.24 -4.25
N SER A 10 13.48 34.88 -3.28
CA SER A 10 13.73 33.49 -2.88
C SER A 10 13.04 33.03 -1.59
N GLY A 11 12.22 33.88 -0.94
CA GLY A 11 11.61 33.54 0.35
C GLY A 11 10.10 33.26 0.33
N LEU A 12 9.36 33.82 -0.64
CA LEU A 12 7.89 33.84 -0.61
C LEU A 12 7.20 32.88 -1.59
N ASN A 13 7.95 32.26 -2.51
CA ASN A 13 7.39 31.39 -3.56
C ASN A 13 7.54 29.88 -3.31
N VAL A 14 8.18 29.45 -2.22
CA VAL A 14 8.39 28.00 -1.95
C VAL A 14 7.30 27.43 -1.04
N ALA A 15 6.60 28.28 -0.27
CA ALA A 15 5.58 27.85 0.70
C ALA A 15 4.13 28.05 0.23
N PHE A 16 3.88 28.79 -0.87
CA PHE A 16 2.53 29.22 -1.28
C PHE A 16 2.12 28.90 -2.72
N ALA A 17 2.94 28.21 -3.51
CA ALA A 17 2.41 27.44 -4.64
C ALA A 17 2.11 26.05 -4.05
N TYR A 18 0.88 25.55 -4.01
CA TYR A 18 0.28 24.85 -5.15
C TYR A 18 -1.20 24.50 -4.85
N ASP A 19 -2.03 25.48 -4.46
CA ASP A 19 -3.50 25.32 -4.44
C ASP A 19 -4.11 24.95 -5.81
N ASN A 20 -3.30 24.88 -6.89
CA ASN A 20 -3.72 24.62 -8.27
C ASN A 20 -3.01 23.41 -8.95
N SER A 21 -2.39 22.49 -8.20
CA SER A 21 -1.82 21.26 -8.79
C SER A 21 -2.93 20.38 -9.38
N ASN A 22 -2.75 19.93 -10.64
CA ASN A 22 -3.68 18.97 -11.26
C ASN A 22 -3.17 17.54 -11.24
N HIS A 23 -1.96 17.29 -10.71
CA HIS A 23 -1.41 15.94 -10.66
C HIS A 23 -2.10 15.07 -9.60
N PRO A 24 -2.74 13.94 -9.94
CA PRO A 24 -3.55 13.14 -9.01
C PRO A 24 -2.81 12.71 -7.75
N VAL A 25 -1.55 12.29 -7.90
CA VAL A 25 -0.69 11.90 -6.78
C VAL A 25 -0.44 13.06 -5.81
N ARG A 26 -0.26 14.29 -6.33
CA ARG A 26 -0.01 15.46 -5.48
C ARG A 26 -1.26 15.87 -4.72
N ILE A 27 -2.42 15.79 -5.37
CA ILE A 27 -3.71 16.15 -4.76
C ILE A 27 -3.98 15.27 -3.54
N ILE A 28 -3.74 13.96 -3.65
CA ILE A 28 -3.87 13.04 -2.52
C ILE A 28 -2.78 13.34 -1.48
N ALA A 29 -1.50 13.33 -1.87
CA ALA A 29 -0.38 13.41 -0.93
C ALA A 29 -0.31 14.74 -0.16
N SER A 30 -0.73 15.86 -0.75
CA SER A 30 -0.68 17.18 -0.09
C SER A 30 -1.59 17.29 1.14
N ARG A 31 -2.58 16.40 1.29
CA ARG A 31 -3.44 16.31 2.47
C ARG A 31 -2.73 15.69 3.67
N TYR A 32 -1.68 14.92 3.44
CA TYR A 32 -1.02 14.10 4.46
C TYR A 32 0.39 14.58 4.79
N ARG A 33 1.06 15.22 3.82
CA ARG A 33 2.44 15.69 4.00
C ARG A 33 2.74 16.92 3.15
N THR A 34 3.87 17.55 3.45
CA THR A 34 4.36 18.67 2.64
C THR A 34 4.82 18.17 1.27
N MET A 35 4.42 18.88 0.20
CA MET A 35 4.71 18.52 -1.18
C MET A 35 5.53 19.61 -1.88
N PRO A 36 6.88 19.60 -1.75
CA PRO A 36 7.74 20.57 -2.43
C PRO A 36 7.70 20.41 -3.97
N TYR A 37 8.30 21.38 -4.68
CA TYR A 37 8.34 21.36 -6.15
C TYR A 37 8.95 20.07 -6.69
N GLU A 38 10.13 19.69 -6.21
CA GLU A 38 10.78 18.41 -6.50
C GLU A 38 10.56 17.47 -5.31
N VAL A 39 9.96 16.29 -5.55
CA VAL A 39 9.66 15.34 -4.49
C VAL A 39 9.65 13.90 -5.00
N SER A 40 10.36 13.00 -4.31
CA SER A 40 10.25 11.56 -4.53
C SER A 40 8.95 11.03 -3.94
N ILE A 41 8.28 10.18 -4.71
CA ILE A 41 7.01 9.58 -4.34
C ILE A 41 7.02 8.09 -4.67
N THR A 42 6.65 7.29 -3.67
CA THR A 42 6.26 5.91 -3.87
C THR A 42 4.75 5.85 -4.13
N PRO A 43 4.28 5.19 -5.20
CA PRO A 43 2.85 4.97 -5.43
C PRO A 43 2.17 4.27 -4.26
N TYR A 44 2.91 3.42 -3.53
CA TYR A 44 2.46 2.75 -2.31
C TYR A 44 2.01 3.71 -1.22
N GLU A 45 2.85 4.69 -0.86
CA GLU A 45 2.53 5.70 0.15
C GLU A 45 1.22 6.43 -0.21
N VAL A 46 1.06 6.79 -1.49
CA VAL A 46 -0.15 7.49 -1.95
C VAL A 46 -1.37 6.56 -2.00
N GLY A 47 -1.16 5.26 -2.19
CA GLY A 47 -2.21 4.25 -2.06
C GLY A 47 -2.80 4.19 -0.64
N LEU A 48 -1.95 4.29 0.39
CA LEU A 48 -2.39 4.36 1.79
C LEU A 48 -3.18 5.63 2.07
N TYR A 49 -2.74 6.77 1.55
CA TYR A 49 -3.48 8.04 1.66
C TYR A 49 -4.83 7.98 0.94
N ALA A 50 -4.87 7.38 -0.24
CA ALA A 50 -6.10 7.20 -1.00
C ALA A 50 -7.10 6.29 -0.27
N LEU A 51 -6.64 5.29 0.48
CA LEU A 51 -7.50 4.45 1.32
C LEU A 51 -8.18 5.27 2.43
N ASP A 52 -7.45 6.16 3.11
CA ASP A 52 -8.00 7.04 4.15
C ASP A 52 -8.97 8.08 3.53
N ASP A 53 -8.63 8.60 2.35
CA ASP A 53 -9.45 9.58 1.62
C ASP A 53 -10.82 9.04 1.15
N LEU A 54 -10.97 7.73 0.93
CA LEU A 54 -12.24 7.14 0.45
C LEU A 54 -13.43 7.45 1.35
N ASP A 55 -13.17 7.59 2.65
CA ASP A 55 -14.19 7.91 3.65
C ASP A 55 -14.79 9.29 3.49
N ASN A 56 -14.05 10.22 2.87
CA ASN A 56 -14.57 11.52 2.49
C ASN A 56 -15.15 11.45 1.07
N THR A 57 -16.47 11.59 0.96
CA THR A 57 -17.17 11.55 -0.33
C THR A 57 -16.65 12.57 -1.33
N ASP A 58 -16.16 13.73 -0.87
CA ASP A 58 -15.65 14.80 -1.72
C ASP A 58 -14.27 14.45 -2.31
N HIS A 59 -13.52 13.56 -1.66
CA HIS A 59 -12.19 13.13 -2.09
C HIS A 59 -12.24 11.96 -3.09
N ARG A 60 -13.38 11.25 -3.21
CA ARG A 60 -13.51 10.06 -4.06
C ARG A 60 -13.19 10.31 -5.54
N LYS A 61 -13.47 11.52 -6.04
CA LYS A 61 -13.09 11.93 -7.41
C LYS A 61 -11.56 11.97 -7.60
N ASP A 62 -10.83 12.37 -6.57
CA ASP A 62 -9.37 12.46 -6.60
C ASP A 62 -8.76 11.06 -6.44
N VAL A 63 -9.37 10.22 -5.61
CA VAL A 63 -9.02 8.79 -5.52
C VAL A 63 -9.21 8.10 -6.87
N LYS A 64 -10.33 8.35 -7.56
CA LYS A 64 -10.54 7.83 -8.92
C LYS A 64 -9.44 8.29 -9.89
N ALA A 65 -9.08 9.58 -9.83
CA ALA A 65 -8.03 10.13 -10.68
C ALA A 65 -6.66 9.50 -10.38
N PHE A 66 -6.36 9.21 -9.10
CA PHE A 66 -5.16 8.49 -8.70
C PHE A 66 -5.18 7.04 -9.18
N LEU A 67 -6.29 6.31 -9.01
CA LEU A 67 -6.44 4.94 -9.52
C LEU A 67 -6.22 4.88 -11.04
N GLU A 68 -6.80 5.81 -11.79
CA GLU A 68 -6.58 5.88 -13.25
C GLU A 68 -5.14 6.26 -13.59
N TRP A 69 -4.51 7.16 -12.82
CA TRP A 69 -3.10 7.51 -12.98
C TRP A 69 -2.20 6.28 -12.78
N TYR A 70 -2.46 5.48 -11.75
CA TYR A 70 -1.71 4.26 -11.43
C TYR A 70 -1.86 3.22 -12.54
N LEU A 71 -3.09 2.93 -12.97
CA LEU A 71 -3.38 1.94 -14.02
C LEU A 71 -2.74 2.30 -15.37
N LYS A 72 -2.59 3.59 -15.69
CA LYS A 72 -1.89 4.06 -16.90
C LYS A 72 -0.38 3.87 -16.84
N ARG A 73 0.19 3.58 -15.67
CA ARG A 73 1.64 3.47 -15.41
C ARG A 73 2.09 2.05 -15.08
N ILE A 74 1.17 1.09 -15.11
CA ILE A 74 1.52 -0.31 -14.98
C ILE A 74 2.51 -0.68 -16.09
N ASN A 75 3.65 -1.21 -15.68
CA ASN A 75 4.68 -1.70 -16.55
C ASN A 75 4.19 -3.00 -17.22
N ASN A 76 4.38 -3.09 -18.53
CA ASN A 76 4.20 -4.35 -19.25
C ASN A 76 5.48 -5.19 -19.25
N ASN A 77 6.62 -4.57 -18.93
CA ASN A 77 7.93 -5.20 -18.82
C ASN A 77 8.85 -4.26 -18.03
N ASP A 78 9.13 -4.60 -16.78
CA ASP A 78 9.96 -3.80 -15.88
C ASP A 78 11.44 -4.25 -15.88
N LYS A 79 12.23 -3.73 -14.94
CA LYS A 79 13.67 -3.96 -14.81
C LYS A 79 14.00 -5.43 -14.57
N ASN A 80 13.05 -6.18 -14.00
CA ASN A 80 13.14 -7.59 -13.67
C ASN A 80 12.43 -8.48 -14.71
N GLY A 81 11.92 -7.89 -15.80
CA GLY A 81 11.17 -8.63 -16.82
C GLY A 81 9.70 -8.88 -16.46
N MET A 82 9.17 -8.18 -15.46
CA MET A 82 7.83 -8.39 -14.92
C MET A 82 6.80 -7.44 -15.55
N SER A 83 5.58 -7.93 -15.79
CA SER A 83 4.40 -7.08 -16.02
C SER A 83 3.68 -6.79 -14.70
N GLY A 84 2.64 -5.96 -14.71
CA GLY A 84 1.81 -5.75 -13.52
C GLY A 84 2.49 -4.96 -12.40
N THR A 85 3.67 -4.37 -12.64
CA THR A 85 4.38 -3.59 -11.63
C THR A 85 4.22 -2.10 -11.86
N ILE A 86 4.53 -1.27 -10.87
CA ILE A 86 4.64 0.18 -11.04
C ILE A 86 5.97 0.65 -10.46
N TYR A 87 6.52 1.67 -11.08
CA TYR A 87 7.74 2.32 -10.63
C TYR A 87 7.46 3.53 -9.74
N ASP A 88 8.43 3.85 -8.88
CA ASP A 88 8.47 5.11 -8.16
C ASP A 88 8.64 6.30 -9.13
N VAL A 89 8.26 7.49 -8.66
CA VAL A 89 8.34 8.71 -9.46
C VAL A 89 8.96 9.86 -8.68
N ILE A 90 9.69 10.72 -9.39
CA ILE A 90 9.99 12.08 -8.91
C ILE A 90 9.01 13.03 -9.59
N LEU A 91 8.32 13.85 -8.80
CA LEU A 91 7.46 14.90 -9.31
C LEU A 91 8.19 16.25 -9.31
N TYR A 92 8.06 17.01 -10.39
CA TYR A 92 8.55 18.38 -10.59
C TYR A 92 7.36 19.30 -10.90
N GLY A 93 6.68 19.80 -9.87
CA GLY A 93 5.30 20.26 -10.01
C GLY A 93 4.44 19.14 -10.63
N ASP A 94 3.62 19.45 -11.63
CA ASP A 94 2.75 18.46 -12.30
C ASP A 94 3.46 17.55 -13.31
N LYS A 95 4.78 17.68 -13.48
CA LYS A 95 5.57 16.78 -14.33
C LYS A 95 6.10 15.62 -13.50
N GLU A 96 6.22 14.46 -14.11
CA GLU A 96 6.80 13.27 -13.48
C GLU A 96 8.04 12.79 -14.24
N LYS A 97 8.95 12.19 -13.48
CA LYS A 97 10.06 11.39 -13.97
C LYS A 97 9.95 10.03 -13.32
N VAL A 98 9.77 8.99 -14.13
CA VAL A 98 9.78 7.60 -13.67
C VAL A 98 11.19 7.21 -13.23
N LEU A 99 11.31 6.55 -12.08
CA LEU A 99 12.53 5.93 -11.60
C LEU A 99 12.38 4.41 -11.71
N PRO A 100 13.27 3.67 -12.39
CA PRO A 100 13.14 2.22 -12.56
C PRO A 100 13.48 1.47 -11.25
N GLN A 101 12.70 1.71 -10.20
CA GLN A 101 12.81 1.16 -8.86
C GLN A 101 11.43 1.11 -8.20
N TYR A 102 11.33 0.26 -7.19
CA TYR A 102 10.20 0.06 -6.28
C TYR A 102 10.74 -0.68 -5.06
N ASP A 103 10.03 -0.59 -3.94
CA ASP A 103 10.45 -1.23 -2.69
C ASP A 103 9.95 -2.68 -2.56
N SER A 104 8.76 -2.98 -3.09
CA SER A 104 8.22 -4.35 -3.22
C SER A 104 7.19 -4.42 -4.35
N ILE A 105 7.08 -5.57 -5.01
CA ILE A 105 6.12 -5.79 -6.09
C ILE A 105 4.81 -6.37 -5.52
N ASP A 106 4.92 -7.35 -4.63
CA ASP A 106 3.78 -8.02 -3.99
C ASP A 106 2.98 -7.07 -3.11
N GLY A 107 3.65 -6.31 -2.23
CA GLY A 107 3.02 -5.30 -1.37
C GLY A 107 2.32 -4.19 -2.15
N TYR A 108 3.02 -3.58 -3.13
CA TYR A 108 2.45 -2.55 -4.01
C TYR A 108 1.22 -3.06 -4.77
N SER A 109 1.32 -4.26 -5.34
CA SER A 109 0.22 -4.86 -6.10
C SER A 109 -0.98 -5.18 -5.19
N GLY A 110 -0.70 -5.75 -4.02
CA GLY A 110 -1.70 -6.12 -3.03
C GLY A 110 -2.49 -4.92 -2.52
N LEU A 111 -1.78 -3.88 -2.06
CA LEU A 111 -2.36 -2.63 -1.60
C LEU A 111 -3.25 -1.98 -2.67
N PHE A 112 -2.75 -1.90 -3.91
CA PHE A 112 -3.51 -1.26 -4.99
C PHE A 112 -4.81 -2.00 -5.32
N LEU A 113 -4.79 -3.33 -5.38
CA LEU A 113 -5.99 -4.14 -5.62
C LEU A 113 -7.01 -3.96 -4.50
N VAL A 114 -6.56 -3.85 -3.25
CA VAL A 114 -7.42 -3.56 -2.09
C VAL A 114 -8.03 -2.16 -2.19
N LEU A 115 -7.25 -1.14 -2.55
CA LEU A 115 -7.73 0.22 -2.77
C LEU A 115 -8.79 0.28 -3.89
N LEU A 116 -8.53 -0.37 -5.03
CA LEU A 116 -9.45 -0.41 -6.15
C LEU A 116 -10.77 -1.10 -5.76
N ASN A 117 -10.69 -2.20 -5.03
CA ASN A 117 -11.87 -2.89 -4.50
C ASN A 117 -12.69 -1.98 -3.58
N LYS A 118 -12.06 -1.38 -2.56
CA LYS A 118 -12.74 -0.46 -1.64
C LYS A 118 -13.38 0.73 -2.36
N TYR A 119 -12.71 1.30 -3.36
CA TYR A 119 -13.29 2.35 -4.20
C TYR A 119 -14.58 1.86 -4.88
N CYS A 120 -14.54 0.67 -5.50
CA CYS A 120 -15.69 0.10 -6.19
C CYS A 120 -16.84 -0.27 -5.24
N GLU A 121 -16.56 -0.77 -4.04
CA GLU A 121 -17.57 -1.04 -3.02
C GLU A 121 -18.29 0.23 -2.57
N GLN A 122 -17.53 1.31 -2.33
CA GLN A 122 -18.08 2.55 -1.78
C GLN A 122 -18.78 3.44 -2.83
N THR A 123 -18.43 3.30 -4.10
CA THR A 123 -18.96 4.15 -5.19
C THR A 123 -19.89 3.42 -6.15
N GLY A 124 -19.79 2.09 -6.23
CA GLY A 124 -20.43 1.29 -7.28
C GLY A 124 -19.79 1.47 -8.67
N ASP A 125 -18.74 2.30 -8.79
CA ASP A 125 -18.11 2.61 -10.07
C ASP A 125 -17.11 1.54 -10.48
N ILE A 126 -17.50 0.75 -11.49
CA ILE A 126 -16.67 -0.31 -12.08
C ILE A 126 -16.00 0.10 -13.40
N SER A 127 -16.05 1.38 -13.76
CA SER A 127 -15.56 1.87 -15.06
C SER A 127 -14.06 1.62 -15.25
N LEU A 128 -13.26 1.80 -14.20
CA LEU A 128 -11.82 1.54 -14.24
C LEU A 128 -11.53 0.05 -14.42
N ILE A 129 -12.26 -0.84 -13.74
CA ILE A 129 -12.10 -2.30 -13.89
C ILE A 129 -12.34 -2.72 -15.33
N LYS A 130 -13.44 -2.23 -15.93
CA LYS A 130 -13.78 -2.57 -17.32
C LYS A 130 -12.73 -2.08 -18.31
N LYS A 131 -12.20 -0.87 -18.09
CA LYS A 131 -11.24 -0.21 -18.97
C LYS A 131 -9.82 -0.78 -18.87
N TYR A 132 -9.39 -1.15 -17.67
CA TYR A 132 -8.01 -1.55 -17.36
C TYR A 132 -7.90 -2.99 -16.86
N TRP A 133 -8.79 -3.87 -17.32
CA TRP A 133 -8.86 -5.25 -16.83
C TRP A 133 -7.52 -5.99 -16.96
N GLN A 134 -6.82 -5.83 -18.10
CA GLN A 134 -5.55 -6.52 -18.31
C GLN A 134 -4.51 -6.12 -17.26
N GLN A 135 -4.38 -4.83 -16.95
CA GLN A 135 -3.45 -4.34 -15.95
C GLN A 135 -3.77 -4.91 -14.56
N ILE A 136 -5.05 -4.99 -14.22
CA ILE A 136 -5.53 -5.55 -12.94
C ILE A 136 -5.23 -7.04 -12.86
N GLU A 137 -5.43 -7.77 -13.96
CA GLU A 137 -5.12 -9.20 -14.05
C GLU A 137 -3.61 -9.46 -13.99
N ASP A 138 -2.79 -8.63 -14.66
CA ASP A 138 -1.34 -8.73 -14.61
C ASP A 138 -0.78 -8.52 -13.19
N MET A 139 -1.38 -7.61 -12.41
CA MET A 139 -1.02 -7.41 -10.99
C MET A 139 -1.33 -8.66 -10.14
N ALA A 140 -2.51 -9.25 -10.32
CA ALA A 140 -2.89 -10.47 -9.61
C ALA A 140 -2.00 -11.66 -10.01
N TYR A 141 -1.70 -11.80 -11.31
CA TYR A 141 -0.78 -12.82 -11.82
C TYR A 141 0.62 -12.65 -11.23
N THR A 142 1.09 -11.41 -11.14
CA THR A 142 2.41 -11.09 -10.58
C THR A 142 2.54 -11.51 -9.12
N ILE A 143 1.52 -11.25 -8.30
CA ILE A 143 1.48 -11.76 -6.91
C ILE A 143 1.61 -13.28 -6.90
N SER A 144 0.83 -13.97 -7.74
CA SER A 144 0.89 -15.44 -7.84
C SER A 144 2.25 -15.96 -8.31
N TYR A 145 2.93 -15.22 -9.20
CA TYR A 145 4.28 -15.56 -9.67
C TYR A 145 5.34 -15.43 -8.56
N LEU A 146 5.16 -14.47 -7.65
CA LEU A 146 6.07 -14.24 -6.53
C LEU A 146 5.87 -15.24 -5.37
N GLN A 147 4.76 -16.01 -5.36
CA GLN A 147 4.54 -17.05 -4.36
C GLN A 147 5.59 -18.17 -4.48
N GLN A 148 6.22 -18.51 -3.36
CA GLN A 148 7.22 -19.55 -3.23
C GLN A 148 6.60 -20.87 -2.74
N VAL A 149 7.41 -21.93 -2.72
CA VAL A 149 7.00 -23.29 -2.33
C VAL A 149 6.47 -23.36 -0.89
N ASP A 150 6.93 -22.48 0.00
CA ASP A 150 6.43 -22.37 1.38
C ASP A 150 5.07 -21.67 1.48
N GLY A 151 4.57 -21.10 0.36
CA GLY A 151 3.28 -20.43 0.23
C GLY A 151 3.34 -18.91 0.42
N LEU A 152 4.45 -18.36 0.92
CA LEU A 152 4.66 -16.92 1.05
C LEU A 152 5.10 -16.29 -0.27
N THR A 153 4.85 -15.00 -0.46
CA THR A 153 5.41 -14.19 -1.55
C THR A 153 6.75 -13.58 -1.15
N ILE A 154 7.63 -13.42 -2.14
CA ILE A 154 8.84 -12.60 -2.03
C ILE A 154 8.57 -11.18 -2.55
N ALA A 155 9.27 -10.20 -1.99
CA ALA A 155 9.15 -8.78 -2.33
C ALA A 155 9.39 -8.53 -3.83
N MET A 156 10.48 -9.08 -4.38
CA MET A 156 10.81 -9.02 -5.80
C MET A 156 11.89 -10.04 -6.19
N PRO A 157 12.05 -10.37 -7.49
CA PRO A 157 13.01 -11.39 -7.92
C PRO A 157 14.48 -11.09 -7.55
N ASP A 158 14.91 -9.83 -7.61
CA ASP A 158 16.28 -9.40 -7.29
C ASP A 158 16.52 -9.13 -5.80
N TYR A 159 15.46 -9.17 -4.98
CA TYR A 159 15.51 -9.02 -3.52
C TYR A 159 14.45 -9.92 -2.87
N PRO A 160 14.72 -11.24 -2.78
CA PRO A 160 13.70 -12.25 -2.52
C PRO A 160 13.39 -12.44 -1.03
N VAL A 161 13.15 -11.34 -0.30
CA VAL A 161 12.77 -11.35 1.12
C VAL A 161 11.26 -11.50 1.25
N LYS A 162 10.79 -12.21 2.28
CA LYS A 162 9.37 -12.42 2.55
C LYS A 162 8.93 -11.58 3.75
N TYR A 163 8.34 -10.43 3.50
CA TYR A 163 7.85 -9.54 4.55
C TYR A 163 6.43 -9.92 4.99
N LEU A 164 6.16 -9.83 6.29
CA LEU A 164 4.82 -10.06 6.85
C LEU A 164 3.79 -9.07 6.27
N MET A 165 4.18 -7.80 6.16
CA MET A 165 3.34 -6.73 5.62
C MET A 165 2.94 -7.04 4.18
N ASP A 166 3.93 -7.30 3.32
CA ASP A 166 3.73 -7.59 1.90
C ASP A 166 2.88 -8.85 1.69
N ASN A 167 3.07 -9.89 2.50
CA ASN A 167 2.25 -11.10 2.44
C ASN A 167 0.79 -10.86 2.88
N CYS A 168 0.55 -10.00 3.89
CA CYS A 168 -0.81 -9.59 4.24
C CYS A 168 -1.48 -8.80 3.11
N GLU A 169 -0.72 -7.92 2.45
CA GLU A 169 -1.17 -7.14 1.31
C GLU A 169 -1.48 -8.01 0.10
N ALA A 170 -0.60 -8.96 -0.23
CA ALA A 170 -0.79 -9.93 -1.29
C ALA A 170 -2.06 -10.78 -1.05
N TYR A 171 -2.26 -11.26 0.18
CA TYR A 171 -3.50 -11.96 0.57
C TYR A 171 -4.74 -11.09 0.35
N GLY A 172 -4.74 -9.85 0.86
CA GLY A 172 -5.86 -8.93 0.68
C GLY A 172 -6.10 -8.56 -0.79
N GLY A 173 -5.02 -8.43 -1.56
CA GLY A 173 -5.01 -8.09 -2.98
C GLY A 173 -5.64 -9.17 -3.84
N ILE A 174 -5.27 -10.44 -3.64
CA ILE A 174 -5.87 -11.55 -4.39
C ILE A 174 -7.36 -11.71 -4.06
N ASN A 175 -7.76 -11.61 -2.79
CA ASN A 175 -9.18 -11.62 -2.42
C ASN A 175 -9.94 -10.44 -3.06
N SER A 176 -9.32 -9.27 -3.10
CA SER A 176 -9.88 -8.09 -3.78
C SER A 176 -10.00 -8.31 -5.29
N PHE A 177 -9.01 -8.94 -5.93
CA PHE A 177 -9.07 -9.31 -7.34
C PHE A 177 -10.23 -10.27 -7.65
N LEU A 178 -10.42 -11.30 -6.83
CA LEU A 178 -11.55 -12.24 -6.96
C LEU A 178 -12.90 -11.50 -6.91
N TYR A 179 -13.06 -10.58 -5.96
CA TYR A 179 -14.26 -9.74 -5.86
C TYR A 179 -14.44 -8.84 -7.09
N LEU A 180 -13.38 -8.14 -7.50
CA LEU A 180 -13.39 -7.24 -8.66
C LEU A 180 -13.78 -7.98 -9.94
N ALA A 181 -13.26 -9.20 -10.13
CA ALA A 181 -13.59 -10.06 -11.27
C ALA A 181 -15.09 -10.40 -11.30
N GLN A 182 -15.63 -10.84 -10.16
CA GLN A 182 -17.05 -11.13 -10.02
C GLN A 182 -17.92 -9.89 -10.28
N LYS A 183 -17.55 -8.76 -9.67
CA LYS A 183 -18.29 -7.50 -9.79
C LYS A 183 -18.34 -6.96 -11.22
N ALA A 184 -17.29 -7.20 -12.00
CA ALA A 184 -17.17 -6.74 -13.38
C ALA A 184 -17.55 -7.80 -14.44
N ASP A 185 -18.07 -8.97 -14.02
CA ASP A 185 -18.41 -10.10 -14.89
C ASP A 185 -17.21 -10.54 -15.77
N LYS A 186 -16.04 -10.65 -15.14
CA LYS A 186 -14.80 -11.08 -15.79
C LYS A 186 -14.55 -12.55 -15.52
N LYS A 187 -14.22 -13.28 -16.59
CA LYS A 187 -13.88 -14.70 -16.51
C LYS A 187 -12.42 -14.84 -16.11
N ILE A 188 -12.17 -15.50 -14.99
CA ILE A 188 -10.85 -15.83 -14.46
C ILE A 188 -10.82 -17.29 -14.01
N ASN A 189 -9.63 -17.83 -13.76
CA ASN A 189 -9.49 -19.07 -13.03
C ASN A 189 -9.65 -18.81 -11.51
N TYR A 190 -10.89 -18.78 -11.04
CA TYR A 190 -11.22 -18.47 -9.64
C TYR A 190 -10.49 -19.42 -8.67
N GLU A 191 -10.52 -20.72 -8.94
CA GLU A 191 -9.89 -21.74 -8.07
C GLU A 191 -8.38 -21.53 -7.94
N TYR A 192 -7.71 -21.19 -9.04
CA TYR A 192 -6.28 -20.86 -9.00
C TYR A 192 -5.99 -19.71 -8.04
N TYR A 193 -6.65 -18.57 -8.21
CA TYR A 193 -6.40 -17.40 -7.36
C TYR A 193 -6.88 -17.60 -5.91
N GLN A 194 -7.95 -18.36 -5.69
CA GLN A 194 -8.36 -18.76 -4.34
C GLN A 194 -7.27 -19.58 -3.65
N ASN A 195 -6.69 -20.55 -4.35
CA ASN A 195 -5.58 -21.36 -3.81
C ASN A 195 -4.34 -20.50 -3.51
N ILE A 196 -4.04 -19.50 -4.33
CA ILE A 196 -2.94 -18.55 -4.03
C ILE A 196 -3.20 -17.81 -2.71
N ALA A 197 -4.40 -17.23 -2.53
CA ALA A 197 -4.75 -16.53 -1.30
C ALA A 197 -4.70 -17.45 -0.06
N ASP A 198 -5.25 -18.66 -0.18
CA ASP A 198 -5.26 -19.65 0.90
C ASP A 198 -3.85 -20.08 1.28
N ASN A 199 -2.97 -20.30 0.30
CA ASN A 199 -1.56 -20.62 0.52
C ASN A 199 -0.83 -19.49 1.25
N ILE A 200 -1.00 -18.23 0.83
CA ILE A 200 -0.39 -17.07 1.51
C ILE A 200 -0.84 -17.01 2.96
N LYS A 201 -2.15 -17.09 3.21
CA LYS A 201 -2.71 -17.04 4.56
C LYS A 201 -2.14 -18.17 5.42
N ASN A 202 -2.18 -19.40 4.93
CA ASN A 202 -1.66 -20.56 5.67
C ASN A 202 -0.16 -20.43 5.95
N ALA A 203 0.61 -19.93 4.99
CA ALA A 203 2.05 -19.75 5.14
C ALA A 203 2.41 -18.66 6.17
N ILE A 204 1.63 -17.58 6.26
CA ILE A 204 1.81 -16.58 7.33
C ILE A 204 1.76 -17.26 8.72
N PHE A 205 0.79 -18.15 8.95
CA PHE A 205 0.70 -18.88 10.22
C PHE A 205 1.73 -20.01 10.37
N ASN A 206 2.07 -20.72 9.30
CA ASN A 206 2.97 -21.87 9.39
C ASN A 206 4.46 -21.50 9.42
N VAL A 207 4.82 -20.35 8.83
CA VAL A 207 6.21 -19.92 8.63
C VAL A 207 6.56 -18.73 9.52
N LEU A 208 5.68 -17.73 9.62
CA LEU A 208 6.02 -16.47 10.31
C LEU A 208 5.57 -16.45 11.78
N LEU A 209 4.56 -17.22 12.19
CA LEU A 209 4.11 -17.27 13.58
C LEU A 209 5.14 -17.94 14.49
N ASN A 210 5.60 -17.20 15.50
CA ASN A 210 6.29 -17.79 16.63
C ASN A 210 5.27 -18.28 17.66
N THR A 211 5.03 -19.59 17.69
CA THR A 211 4.03 -20.22 18.57
C THR A 211 4.35 -20.09 20.06
N SER A 212 5.59 -19.77 20.44
CA SER A 212 5.97 -19.57 21.84
C SER A 212 5.59 -18.19 22.38
N THR A 213 5.59 -17.16 21.51
CA THR A 213 5.26 -15.78 21.88
C THR A 213 3.89 -15.33 21.40
N GLY A 214 3.33 -16.01 20.39
CA GLY A 214 2.11 -15.59 19.69
C GLY A 214 2.33 -14.41 18.74
N ASP A 215 3.58 -14.03 18.48
CA ASP A 215 3.96 -12.92 17.61
C ASP A 215 4.42 -13.44 16.24
N PHE A 216 4.21 -12.65 15.19
CA PHE A 216 4.68 -12.99 13.84
C PHE A 216 6.04 -12.35 13.59
N SER A 217 6.95 -13.09 12.96
CA SER A 217 8.17 -12.57 12.36
C SER A 217 7.81 -11.49 11.34
N TRP A 218 8.51 -10.36 11.33
CA TRP A 218 8.24 -9.30 10.35
C TRP A 218 8.91 -9.58 8.99
N SER A 219 9.91 -10.46 8.94
CA SER A 219 10.47 -11.04 7.71
C SER A 219 11.03 -12.45 7.92
N ASP A 220 11.42 -13.15 6.85
CA ASP A 220 12.15 -14.42 6.91
C ASP A 220 13.68 -14.28 7.09
N GLU A 221 14.17 -13.02 7.11
CA GLU A 221 15.57 -12.67 7.37
C GLU A 221 15.97 -12.95 8.83
N ALA A 222 17.27 -13.02 9.09
CA ALA A 222 17.79 -13.43 10.40
C ALA A 222 17.37 -12.48 11.53
N ASP A 223 17.33 -11.19 11.28
CA ASP A 223 16.88 -10.14 12.21
C ASP A 223 15.34 -10.02 12.26
N GLY A 224 14.63 -10.48 11.24
CA GLY A 224 13.17 -10.42 11.19
C GLY A 224 12.40 -11.59 11.80
N ARG A 225 13.10 -12.67 12.18
CA ARG A 225 12.50 -13.88 12.78
C ARG A 225 11.95 -13.71 14.20
N ILE A 226 12.32 -12.64 14.90
CA ILE A 226 11.85 -12.39 16.27
C ILE A 226 11.42 -10.94 16.39
N SER A 227 10.11 -10.72 16.45
CA SER A 227 9.55 -9.38 16.64
C SER A 227 9.69 -8.89 18.08
N ASN A 228 10.11 -7.64 18.21
CA ASN A 228 10.25 -6.93 19.47
C ASN A 228 9.22 -5.79 19.57
N TRP A 229 8.27 -5.91 20.50
CA TRP A 229 7.25 -4.89 20.76
C TRP A 229 7.78 -3.55 21.28
N GLY A 230 9.06 -3.45 21.62
CA GLY A 230 9.74 -2.18 21.92
C GLY A 230 10.24 -1.42 20.69
N ILE A 231 10.19 -2.05 19.50
CA ILE A 231 10.54 -1.45 18.22
C ILE A 231 9.24 -1.23 17.43
N PHE A 232 9.00 0.01 16.99
CA PHE A 232 7.77 0.34 16.26
C PHE A 232 7.80 -0.27 14.87
N TYR A 233 8.73 0.19 14.03
CA TYR A 233 8.92 -0.28 12.67
C TYR A 233 10.28 -1.00 12.57
N PRO A 234 10.33 -2.21 11.97
CA PRO A 234 9.21 -2.93 11.34
C PRO A 234 8.35 -3.76 12.32
N ASP A 235 8.86 -4.10 13.49
CA ASP A 235 8.36 -5.19 14.35
C ASP A 235 6.88 -5.10 14.74
N SER A 236 6.52 -4.08 15.54
CA SER A 236 5.16 -3.94 16.07
C SER A 236 4.17 -3.49 15.00
N TYR A 237 4.65 -2.65 14.09
CA TYR A 237 3.88 -2.11 12.97
C TYR A 237 3.46 -3.20 11.99
N ALA A 238 4.33 -4.18 11.69
CA ALA A 238 3.98 -5.29 10.81
C ALA A 238 2.82 -6.15 11.37
N GLN A 239 2.69 -6.25 12.70
CA GLN A 239 1.65 -7.07 13.32
C GLN A 239 0.24 -6.56 13.00
N ILE A 240 0.04 -5.24 12.87
CA ILE A 240 -1.29 -4.67 12.62
C ILE A 240 -1.76 -4.84 11.16
N PHE A 241 -0.88 -5.29 10.24
CA PHE A 241 -1.28 -5.64 8.86
C PHE A 241 -2.18 -6.87 8.83
N LEU A 242 -1.92 -7.83 9.73
CA LEU A 242 -2.75 -9.01 9.93
C LEU A 242 -4.21 -8.64 10.27
N ILE A 243 -4.39 -7.51 10.95
CA ILE A 243 -5.71 -6.95 11.27
C ILE A 243 -6.32 -6.34 10.02
N TYR A 244 -5.63 -5.39 9.36
CA TYR A 244 -6.21 -4.62 8.26
C TYR A 244 -6.72 -5.50 7.12
N TYR A 245 -5.94 -6.53 6.78
CA TYR A 245 -6.19 -7.43 5.66
C TYR A 245 -6.96 -8.70 6.05
N ASP A 246 -7.57 -8.76 7.25
CA ASP A 246 -8.41 -9.87 7.71
C ASP A 246 -7.71 -11.25 7.69
N VAL A 247 -6.41 -11.26 7.99
CA VAL A 247 -5.65 -12.51 8.17
C VAL A 247 -6.05 -13.19 9.48
N LEU A 248 -6.22 -12.41 10.55
CA LEU A 248 -6.65 -12.89 11.87
C LEU A 248 -8.17 -13.01 11.97
N ASP A 249 -8.62 -13.86 12.90
CA ASP A 249 -9.99 -13.85 13.40
C ASP A 249 -10.21 -12.69 14.41
N GLU A 250 -11.45 -12.51 14.88
CA GLU A 250 -11.81 -11.40 15.77
C GLU A 250 -11.06 -11.43 17.12
N TYR A 251 -10.76 -12.63 17.63
CA TYR A 251 -9.98 -12.77 18.85
C TYR A 251 -8.53 -12.35 18.63
N GLY A 252 -7.88 -12.86 17.58
CA GLY A 252 -6.51 -12.49 17.21
C GLY A 252 -6.36 -11.00 16.92
N LYS A 253 -7.33 -10.40 16.21
CA LYS A 253 -7.37 -8.95 15.98
C LYS A 253 -7.36 -8.17 17.28
N SER A 254 -8.22 -8.54 18.23
CA SER A 254 -8.32 -7.88 19.53
C SER A 254 -7.01 -7.99 20.33
N VAL A 255 -6.42 -9.18 20.40
CA VAL A 255 -5.16 -9.43 21.12
C VAL A 255 -4.01 -8.61 20.55
N ILE A 256 -3.81 -8.62 19.24
CA ILE A 256 -2.73 -7.87 18.58
C ILE A 256 -2.96 -6.36 18.73
N TRP A 257 -4.21 -5.92 18.59
CA TRP A 257 -4.56 -4.51 18.69
C TRP A 257 -4.33 -3.94 20.09
N ASP A 258 -4.77 -4.64 21.14
CA ASP A 258 -4.57 -4.24 22.52
C ASP A 258 -3.08 -4.14 22.86
N LYS A 259 -2.29 -5.14 22.45
CA LYS A 259 -0.82 -5.16 22.63
C LYS A 259 -0.13 -4.01 21.89
N PHE A 260 -0.60 -3.68 20.68
CA PHE A 260 -0.09 -2.54 19.92
C PHE A 260 -0.41 -1.20 20.61
N LEU A 261 -1.66 -1.00 21.05
CA LEU A 261 -2.07 0.25 21.70
C LEU A 261 -1.45 0.45 23.09
N GLU A 262 -1.16 -0.62 23.82
CA GLU A 262 -0.43 -0.54 25.10
C GLU A 262 0.96 0.09 24.92
N ARG A 263 1.64 -0.24 23.81
CA ARG A 263 3.00 0.24 23.51
C ARG A 263 3.01 1.55 22.72
N TYR A 264 2.09 1.70 21.77
CA TYR A 264 2.03 2.83 20.84
C TYR A 264 0.64 3.47 20.85
N PRO A 265 0.28 4.15 21.96
CA PRO A 265 -1.04 4.77 22.08
C PRO A 265 -1.22 5.86 21.02
N SER A 266 -2.44 6.01 20.50
CA SER A 266 -2.72 6.87 19.33
C SER A 266 -2.19 8.32 19.38
N VAL A 267 -2.00 8.87 20.57
CA VAL A 267 -1.39 10.20 20.78
C VAL A 267 0.06 10.31 20.28
N THR A 268 0.77 9.19 20.13
CA THR A 268 2.17 9.16 19.65
C THR A 268 2.26 9.15 18.13
N TRP A 269 1.18 8.77 17.42
CA TRP A 269 1.22 8.54 15.97
C TRP A 269 1.49 9.81 15.16
N LYS A 270 1.22 11.00 15.72
CA LYS A 270 1.56 12.29 15.11
C LYS A 270 3.07 12.51 14.85
N ASN A 271 3.92 11.70 15.50
CA ASN A 271 5.37 11.76 15.35
C ASN A 271 5.90 10.71 14.37
N LEU A 272 5.03 9.86 13.81
CA LEU A 272 5.41 8.84 12.83
C LEU A 272 5.50 9.46 11.43
N PRO A 273 6.24 8.80 10.51
CA PRO A 273 6.04 9.01 9.08
C PRO A 273 4.54 8.96 8.71
N SER A 274 4.12 9.82 7.80
CA SER A 274 2.70 10.09 7.53
C SER A 274 1.95 8.84 7.05
N GLU A 275 2.59 7.99 6.25
CA GLU A 275 2.07 6.73 5.77
C GLU A 275 1.83 5.71 6.90
N GLN A 276 2.76 5.64 7.86
CA GLN A 276 2.63 4.76 9.03
C GLN A 276 1.51 5.26 9.96
N ALA A 277 1.43 6.58 10.17
CA ALA A 277 0.36 7.20 10.94
C ALA A 277 -1.02 6.96 10.31
N VAL A 278 -1.11 7.05 8.98
CA VAL A 278 -2.33 6.77 8.20
C VAL A 278 -2.73 5.32 8.37
N PHE A 279 -1.81 4.38 8.20
CA PHE A 279 -2.14 2.96 8.35
C PHE A 279 -2.62 2.62 9.78
N CYS A 280 -2.00 3.19 10.81
CA CYS A 280 -2.48 3.04 12.19
C CYS A 280 -3.94 3.51 12.36
N ARG A 281 -4.32 4.64 11.71
CA ARG A 281 -5.71 5.13 11.73
C ARG A 281 -6.65 4.22 10.95
N LEU A 282 -6.22 3.71 9.80
CA LEU A 282 -6.98 2.74 9.00
C LEU A 282 -7.28 1.47 9.81
N VAL A 283 -6.30 0.94 10.55
CA VAL A 283 -6.51 -0.21 11.45
C VAL A 283 -7.43 0.15 12.61
N LYS A 284 -7.21 1.29 13.27
CA LYS A 284 -8.07 1.78 14.36
C LYS A 284 -9.54 1.86 13.92
N LYS A 285 -9.79 2.39 12.73
CA LYS A 285 -11.12 2.46 12.13
C LYS A 285 -11.68 1.07 11.88
N LYS A 286 -10.88 0.14 11.33
CA LYS A 286 -11.31 -1.25 11.09
C LYS A 286 -11.72 -1.95 12.39
N MET A 287 -11.06 -1.63 13.51
CA MET A 287 -11.43 -2.12 14.84
C MET A 287 -12.69 -1.46 15.43
N GLY A 288 -13.39 -0.59 14.68
CA GLY A 288 -14.62 0.07 15.13
C GLY A 288 -14.39 1.12 16.22
N MET A 289 -13.15 1.57 16.40
CA MET A 289 -12.81 2.59 17.39
C MET A 289 -12.79 3.96 16.72
N ASP A 290 -13.82 4.77 17.00
CA ASP A 290 -13.96 6.09 16.38
C ASP A 290 -12.68 6.95 16.49
N ALA A 291 -12.41 7.69 15.41
CA ALA A 291 -11.48 8.81 15.41
C ALA A 291 -12.11 9.97 16.20
N LYS A 292 -12.12 9.86 17.53
CA LYS A 292 -12.31 11.02 18.42
C LYS A 292 -10.99 11.76 18.58
#